data_AF-D9W3V4-F1
#
_entry.id   AF-D9W3V4-F1
#
_cell.length_a   1.000
_cell.length_b   1.000
_cell.length_c   1.000
_cell.angle_alpha   90.00
_cell.angle_beta   90.00
_cell.angle_gamma   90.00
#
_symmetry.space_group_name_H-M   'P 1'
#
loop_
_entity.id
_entity.type
_entity.pdbx_description
1 polymer ?
#
loop_
_entity_poly.entity_id
_entity_poly.type
_entity_poly.pdbx_seq_one_letter_code
_entity_poly.pdbx_strand_id
1 'polypeptide(L)'
;MTWSEAEYLKCLEAERRGYAWVMEHHGGLTPKEAEEAALEWYRYEPAGDPYRGLVFHDESWHWAMLAVHGHRYTVEHPELAYPSPGYLALE
;
A
#
# COMPACT_ATOMS: atom_id res chain seq x y z
N MET A 1 3.76 -13.23 16.26
CA MET A 1 4.01 -11.93 16.90
C MET A 1 2.66 -11.26 17.02
N THR A 2 2.21 -10.89 18.22
CA THR A 2 0.91 -10.22 18.41
C THR A 2 1.12 -8.72 18.38
N TRP A 3 0.67 -8.06 17.30
CA TRP A 3 0.68 -6.61 17.20
C TRP A 3 -0.16 -5.99 18.33
N SER A 4 0.32 -4.91 18.94
CA SER A 4 -0.59 -4.05 19.70
C SER A 4 -1.55 -3.32 18.75
N GLU A 5 -2.70 -2.87 19.26
CA GLU A 5 -3.66 -2.11 18.45
C GLU A 5 -3.04 -0.83 17.88
N ALA A 6 -2.22 -0.14 18.67
CA ALA A 6 -1.57 1.09 18.26
C ALA A 6 -0.53 0.86 17.15
N GLU A 7 0.29 -0.19 17.27
CA GLU A 7 1.26 -0.57 16.23
C GLU A 7 0.56 -0.97 14.94
N TYR A 8 -0.51 -1.77 15.04
CA TYR A 8 -1.29 -2.20 13.88
C TYR A 8 -1.91 -1.00 13.16
N LEU A 9 -2.59 -0.11 13.89
CA LEU A 9 -3.24 1.05 13.30
C LEU A 9 -2.25 1.99 12.64
N LYS A 10 -1.07 2.19 13.26
CA LYS A 10 0.01 2.99 12.68
C LYS A 10 0.51 2.40 11.37
N CYS A 11 0.75 1.09 11.31
CA CYS A 11 1.17 0.43 10.08
C CYS A 11 0.07 0.44 9.01
N LEU A 12 -1.18 0.16 9.39
CA LEU A 12 -2.32 0.22 8.48
C LEU A 12 -2.48 1.61 7.83
N GLU A 13 -2.31 2.67 8.62
CA GLU A 13 -2.37 4.05 8.10
C GLU A 13 -1.24 4.32 7.09
N ALA A 14 -0.01 3.91 7.41
CA ALA A 14 1.14 4.08 6.52
C ALA A 14 0.95 3.33 5.19
N GLU A 15 0.49 2.07 5.23
CA GLU A 15 0.25 1.25 4.04
C GLU A 15 -0.87 1.84 3.17
N ARG A 16 -1.97 2.31 3.79
CA ARG A 16 -3.04 3.00 3.07
C ARG A 16 -2.56 4.29 2.40
N ARG A 17 -1.76 5.08 3.10
CA ARG A 17 -1.17 6.31 2.57
C ARG A 17 -0.29 6.03 1.36
N GLY A 18 0.59 5.03 1.46
CA GLY A 18 1.46 4.60 0.36
C GLY A 18 0.65 4.14 -0.86
N TYR A 19 -0.33 3.26 -0.65
CA TYR A 19 -1.17 2.74 -1.73
C TYR A 19 -1.98 3.83 -2.43
N ALA A 20 -2.63 4.71 -1.65
CA ALA A 20 -3.37 5.84 -2.20
C ALA A 20 -2.46 6.76 -3.02
N TRP A 21 -1.25 7.06 -2.53
CA TRP A 21 -0.30 7.88 -3.27
C TRP A 21 0.04 7.27 -4.64
N VAL A 22 0.30 5.96 -4.69
CA VAL A 22 0.59 5.28 -5.97
C VAL A 22 -0.62 5.30 -6.90
N MET A 23 -1.82 5.07 -6.37
CA MET A 23 -3.05 5.13 -7.16
C MET A 23 -3.32 6.50 -7.77
N GLU A 24 -2.99 7.57 -7.06
CA GLU A 24 -3.07 8.93 -7.57
C GLU A 24 -1.99 9.18 -8.65
N HIS A 25 -0.73 8.90 -8.33
CA HIS A 25 0.41 9.32 -9.16
C HIS A 25 0.69 8.42 -10.36
N HIS A 26 0.41 7.13 -10.23
CA HIS A 26 0.65 6.12 -11.26
C HIS A 26 -0.66 5.52 -11.81
N GLY A 27 -1.69 5.40 -10.97
CA GLY A 27 -3.00 4.86 -11.37
C GLY A 27 -3.95 5.87 -12.02
N GLY A 28 -3.65 7.18 -11.93
CA GLY A 28 -4.49 8.24 -12.49
C GLY A 28 -5.83 8.44 -11.76
N LEU A 29 -5.97 7.90 -10.55
CA LEU A 29 -7.16 8.12 -9.72
C LEU A 29 -7.15 9.52 -9.12
N THR A 30 -8.34 10.06 -8.83
CA THR A 30 -8.45 11.25 -7.98
C THR A 30 -8.06 10.90 -6.53
N PRO A 31 -7.69 11.89 -5.70
CA PRO A 31 -7.32 11.64 -4.30
C PRO A 31 -8.38 10.85 -3.51
N LYS A 32 -9.67 11.11 -3.78
CA LYS A 32 -10.77 10.40 -3.12
C LYS A 32 -10.89 8.94 -3.58
N GLU A 33 -10.79 8.68 -4.87
CA GLU A 33 -10.83 7.31 -5.42
C GLU A 33 -9.61 6.51 -4.95
N ALA A 34 -8.45 7.14 -4.84
CA ALA A 34 -7.24 6.53 -4.32
C ALA A 34 -7.36 6.15 -2.83
N GLU A 35 -7.97 7.02 -2.02
CA GLU A 35 -8.29 6.71 -0.62
C GLU A 35 -9.27 5.54 -0.50
N GLU A 36 -10.34 5.55 -1.29
CA GLU A 36 -11.33 4.46 -1.32
C GLU A 36 -10.67 3.12 -1.73
N ALA A 37 -9.82 3.13 -2.76
CA ALA A 37 -9.06 1.95 -3.18
C ALA A 37 -8.12 1.43 -2.08
N ALA A 38 -7.45 2.32 -1.34
CA ALA A 38 -6.60 1.96 -0.23
C ALA A 38 -7.39 1.34 0.94
N LEU A 39 -8.59 1.84 1.24
CA LEU A 39 -9.48 1.27 2.26
C LEU A 39 -9.99 -0.12 1.86
N GLU A 40 -10.27 -0.32 0.59
CA GLU A 40 -10.73 -1.62 0.06
C GLU A 40 -9.63 -2.68 0.08
N TRP A 41 -8.40 -2.30 -0.27
CA TRP A 41 -7.24 -3.18 -0.31
C TRP A 41 -6.71 -3.49 1.08
N TYR A 42 -6.43 -2.46 1.89
CA TYR A 42 -5.96 -2.59 3.25
C TYR A 42 -7.12 -2.43 4.24
N ARG A 43 -7.90 -3.50 4.42
CA ARG A 43 -9.01 -3.52 5.37
C ARG A 43 -8.51 -3.61 6.81
N TYR A 44 -9.33 -3.12 7.73
CA TYR A 44 -9.07 -3.33 9.15
C TYR A 44 -9.30 -4.79 9.52
N GLU A 45 -8.34 -5.36 10.23
CA GLU A 45 -8.33 -6.73 10.74
C GLU A 45 -8.39 -6.68 12.27
N PRO A 46 -9.37 -7.35 12.90
CA PRO A 46 -9.51 -7.37 14.35
C PRO A 46 -8.30 -8.01 15.06
N ALA A 47 -8.04 -7.60 16.30
CA ALA A 47 -6.95 -8.14 17.13
C ALA A 47 -6.95 -9.67 17.33
N GLY A 48 -8.10 -10.32 17.18
CA GLY A 48 -8.23 -11.78 17.27
C GLY A 48 -8.04 -12.53 15.95
N ASP A 49 -7.83 -11.84 14.83
CA ASP A 49 -7.63 -12.47 13.55
C ASP A 49 -6.24 -13.17 13.52
N PRO A 50 -6.18 -14.49 13.28
CA PRO A 50 -4.91 -15.22 13.23
C PRO A 50 -3.97 -14.75 12.11
N TYR A 51 -4.49 -14.01 11.13
CA TYR A 51 -3.79 -13.52 9.97
C TYR A 51 -3.52 -12.01 10.01
N ARG A 52 -3.85 -11.35 11.13
CA ARG A 52 -3.68 -9.90 11.30
C ARG A 52 -2.25 -9.44 10.95
N GLY A 53 -2.17 -8.49 10.02
CA GLY A 53 -0.93 -7.85 9.62
C GLY A 53 0.01 -8.74 8.80
N LEU A 54 -0.46 -9.88 8.28
CA LEU A 54 0.34 -10.71 7.36
C LEU A 54 0.69 -10.00 6.05
N VAL A 55 -0.08 -8.99 5.66
CA VAL A 55 0.06 -8.26 4.39
C VAL A 55 0.83 -6.94 4.57
N PHE A 56 1.30 -6.62 5.78
CA PHE A 56 2.02 -5.37 6.06
C PHE A 56 3.53 -5.57 6.06
N HIS A 57 4.22 -5.18 4.99
CA HIS A 57 5.68 -5.34 4.85
C HIS A 57 6.31 -4.40 3.81
N ASP A 58 6.07 -3.08 3.87
CA ASP A 58 6.64 -2.10 2.91
C ASP A 58 6.28 -2.40 1.44
N GLU A 59 5.29 -3.26 1.21
CA GLU A 59 4.88 -3.73 -0.10
C GLU A 59 3.74 -2.89 -0.70
N SER A 60 3.23 -1.85 -0.02
CA SER A 60 2.19 -0.97 -0.60
C SER A 60 2.60 -0.39 -1.95
N TRP A 61 3.87 -0.05 -2.14
CA TRP A 61 4.42 0.29 -3.45
C TRP A 61 4.25 -0.86 -4.45
N HIS A 62 4.73 -2.06 -4.08
CA HIS A 62 4.71 -3.23 -4.95
C HIS A 62 3.30 -3.64 -5.34
N TRP A 63 2.39 -3.75 -4.37
CA TRP A 63 0.99 -4.12 -4.58
C TRP A 63 0.25 -3.08 -5.41
N ALA A 64 0.46 -1.80 -5.14
CA ALA A 64 -0.17 -0.75 -5.95
C ALA A 64 0.39 -0.73 -7.38
N MET A 65 1.70 -0.90 -7.58
CA MET A 65 2.29 -1.01 -8.92
C MET A 65 1.79 -2.25 -9.68
N LEU A 66 1.63 -3.38 -8.99
CA LEU A 66 0.99 -4.57 -9.57
C LEU A 66 -0.45 -4.30 -10.00
N ALA A 67 -1.21 -3.55 -9.20
CA ALA A 67 -2.59 -3.21 -9.55
C ALA A 67 -2.68 -2.25 -10.76
N VAL A 68 -1.73 -1.32 -10.89
CA VAL A 68 -1.69 -0.35 -12.00
C VAL A 68 -1.13 -0.96 -13.29
N HIS A 69 0.01 -1.66 -13.20
CA HIS A 69 0.79 -2.09 -14.37
C HIS A 69 0.76 -3.61 -14.60
N GLY A 70 0.19 -4.39 -13.69
CA GLY A 70 0.12 -5.84 -13.78
C GLY A 70 1.41 -6.57 -13.36
N HIS A 71 1.37 -7.90 -13.40
CA HIS A 71 2.43 -8.78 -12.87
C HIS A 71 3.81 -8.64 -13.51
N ARG A 72 3.90 -8.06 -14.71
CA ARG A 72 5.15 -7.91 -15.46
C ARG A 72 5.77 -6.52 -15.31
N TYR A 73 5.22 -5.66 -14.45
CA TYR A 73 5.63 -4.26 -14.39
C TYR A 73 7.12 -4.08 -14.10
N THR A 74 7.77 -4.93 -13.31
CA THR A 74 9.22 -4.78 -13.04
C THR A 74 10.08 -5.11 -14.25
N VAL A 75 9.57 -5.89 -15.20
CA VAL A 75 10.25 -6.21 -16.47
C VAL A 75 9.96 -5.14 -17.52
N GLU A 76 8.73 -4.64 -17.56
CA GLU A 76 8.26 -3.65 -18.53
C GLU A 76 8.65 -2.20 -18.14
N HIS A 77 8.73 -1.96 -16.84
CA HIS A 77 9.06 -0.69 -16.18
C HIS A 77 10.10 -0.93 -15.07
N PRO A 78 11.35 -1.30 -15.41
CA PRO A 78 12.40 -1.57 -14.41
C PRO A 78 12.71 -0.37 -13.51
N GLU A 79 12.44 0.86 -13.98
CA GLU A 79 12.54 2.09 -13.19
C GLU A 79 11.57 2.16 -12.01
N LEU A 80 10.47 1.40 -12.04
CA LEU A 80 9.46 1.33 -10.98
C LEU A 80 9.69 0.16 -10.02
N ALA A 81 10.77 -0.62 -10.21
CA ALA A 81 11.10 -1.74 -9.32
C ALA A 81 11.34 -1.28 -7.87
N TYR A 82 11.73 -0.02 -7.67
CA TYR A 82 11.92 0.60 -6.37
C TYR A 82 11.06 1.85 -6.21
N PRO A 83 10.63 2.17 -4.99
CA PRO A 83 9.86 3.39 -4.74
C PRO A 83 10.59 4.66 -5.15
N SER A 84 9.83 5.60 -5.72
CA SER A 84 10.37 6.91 -6.06
C SER A 84 10.69 7.74 -4.79
N PRO A 85 11.58 8.74 -4.87
CA PRO A 85 11.85 9.62 -3.72
C PRO A 85 10.59 10.34 -3.19
N GLY A 86 9.62 10.66 -4.05
CA GLY A 86 8.36 11.27 -3.63
C GLY A 86 7.52 10.34 -2.77
N TYR A 87 7.53 9.04 -3.09
CA TYR A 87 6.88 8.02 -2.27
C TYR A 87 7.62 7.82 -0.93
N LEU A 88 8.95 7.78 -0.95
CA LEU A 88 9.75 7.59 0.26
C LEU A 88 9.63 8.78 1.23
N ALA A 89 9.18 9.94 0.77
CA ALA A 89 8.93 11.11 1.60
C ALA A 89 7.58 11.09 2.36
N LEU A 90 6.78 10.00 2.23
CA LEU A 90 5.49 9.86 2.90
C LEU A 90 5.56 9.50 4.39
N GLU A 91 6.78 9.33 4.94
CA GLU A 91 7.05 9.02 6.36
C GLU A 91 6.24 9.87 7.35
#